data_AF-A0A2N1LR02-F1
#
_entry.id   AF-A0A2N1LR02-F1
#
_cell.length_a   1.000
_cell.length_b   1.000
_cell.length_c   1.000
_cell.angle_alpha   90.00
_cell.angle_beta   90.00
_cell.angle_gamma   90.00
#
_symmetry.space_group_name_H-M   'P 1'
#
loop_
_entity.id
_entity.type
_entity.pdbx_description
1 polymer ?
#
loop_
_entity_poly.entity_id
_entity_poly.type
_entity_poly.pdbx_seq_one_letter_code
_entity_poly.pdbx_strand_id
1 'polypeptide(L)'
;MAAYFSTISNEKSGYHPKRVEGSVKLVQAIRKLHRGYVFFFLIPSFLRRYVPFLKTMSDDIFQTMDFINQKLNTIIKTRRKEIEDASLDEPLPHDMLTSMIIKNTFRDVNYFETGEASRFMTNSEIRVNLLDGFYSGTYKVNFFFIFLDKFYALFYKFIESSKFNINTICFT
;
A
#
# COMPACT_ATOMS: atom_id res chain seq x y z
N MET A 1 9.39 -5.26 -1.17
CA MET A 1 10.39 -5.77 -0.21
C MET A 1 11.19 -6.93 -0.77
N ALA A 2 10.61 -8.08 -1.14
CA ALA A 2 11.39 -9.22 -1.68
C ALA A 2 12.29 -8.89 -2.89
N ALA A 3 11.79 -8.17 -3.89
CA ALA A 3 12.59 -7.75 -5.06
C ALA A 3 13.73 -6.77 -4.69
N TYR A 4 13.51 -5.90 -3.70
CA TYR A 4 14.55 -4.99 -3.20
C TYR A 4 15.58 -5.75 -2.37
N PHE A 5 15.12 -6.70 -1.55
CA PHE A 5 15.98 -7.58 -0.76
C PHE A 5 16.90 -8.43 -1.65
N SER A 6 16.37 -8.95 -2.77
CA SER A 6 17.20 -9.66 -3.76
C SER A 6 18.17 -8.77 -4.53
N THR A 7 17.96 -7.45 -4.55
CA THR A 7 18.94 -6.52 -5.15
C THR A 7 20.06 -6.11 -4.20
N ILE A 8 19.84 -6.17 -2.89
CA ILE A 8 20.81 -5.75 -1.86
C ILE A 8 21.51 -6.92 -1.16
N SER A 9 20.92 -8.11 -1.18
CA SER A 9 21.49 -9.32 -0.57
C SER A 9 21.85 -10.35 -1.64
N ASN A 10 22.99 -11.03 -1.46
CA ASN A 10 23.40 -12.15 -2.30
C ASN A 10 22.55 -13.42 -2.03
N GLU A 11 21.71 -13.42 -1.00
CA GLU A 11 20.74 -14.48 -0.76
C GLU A 11 19.52 -14.30 -1.67
N LYS A 12 19.28 -15.30 -2.54
CA LYS A 12 18.02 -15.37 -3.28
C LYS A 12 16.88 -15.55 -2.27
N SER A 13 15.91 -14.65 -2.31
CA SER A 13 14.70 -14.82 -1.51
C SER A 13 14.06 -16.17 -1.81
N GLY A 14 13.67 -16.96 -0.81
CA GLY A 14 12.99 -18.26 -0.98
C GLY A 14 11.61 -18.21 -1.67
N TYR A 15 11.22 -17.06 -2.22
CA TYR A 15 9.95 -16.86 -2.92
C TYR A 15 10.07 -17.20 -4.41
N HIS A 16 9.02 -17.83 -4.95
CA HIS A 16 8.94 -18.16 -6.36
C HIS A 16 9.04 -16.90 -7.25
N PRO A 17 9.89 -16.88 -8.31
CA PRO A 17 10.16 -15.69 -9.13
C PRO A 17 8.91 -14.98 -9.67
N LYS A 18 7.91 -15.75 -10.14
CA LYS A 18 6.62 -15.22 -10.63
C LYS A 18 5.85 -14.40 -9.57
N ARG A 19 5.98 -14.76 -8.29
CA ARG A 19 5.32 -14.06 -7.18
C ARG A 19 6.00 -12.71 -6.92
N VAL A 20 7.33 -12.70 -6.99
CA VAL A 20 8.13 -11.47 -6.87
C VAL A 20 7.81 -10.52 -8.02
N GLU A 21 7.81 -11.00 -9.26
CA GLU A 21 7.46 -10.20 -10.44
C GLU A 21 6.05 -9.62 -10.35
N GLY A 22 5.06 -10.44 -9.95
CA GLY A 22 3.69 -9.98 -9.75
C GLY A 22 3.57 -8.86 -8.71
N SER A 23 4.34 -8.96 -7.61
CA SER A 23 4.37 -7.92 -6.58
C SER A 23 4.99 -6.62 -7.07
N VAL A 24 6.04 -6.68 -7.88
CA VAL A 24 6.69 -5.50 -8.48
C VAL A 24 5.72 -4.77 -9.41
N LYS A 25 5.02 -5.51 -10.29
CA LYS A 25 4.01 -4.94 -11.19
C LYS A 25 2.87 -4.27 -10.42
N LEU A 26 2.41 -4.88 -9.33
CA LEU A 26 1.37 -4.29 -8.47
C LEU A 26 1.85 -2.97 -7.84
N VAL A 27 3.06 -2.92 -7.27
CA VAL A 27 3.62 -1.70 -6.69
C VAL A 27 3.81 -0.60 -7.73
N GLN A 28 4.28 -0.94 -8.93
CA GLN A 28 4.42 0.00 -10.04
C GLN A 28 3.05 0.56 -10.47
N ALA A 29 2.03 -0.28 -10.56
CA ALA A 29 0.66 0.14 -10.86
C ALA A 29 0.11 1.10 -9.79
N ILE A 30 0.31 0.81 -8.50
CA ILE A 30 -0.13 1.69 -7.40
C ILE A 30 0.57 3.06 -7.47
N ARG A 31 1.88 3.08 -7.75
CA ARG A 31 2.63 4.34 -7.95
C ARG A 31 2.11 5.14 -9.15
N LYS A 32 1.76 4.47 -10.24
CA LYS A 32 1.17 5.10 -11.42
C LYS A 32 -0.22 5.66 -11.11
N LEU A 33 -1.06 4.90 -10.40
CA LEU A 33 -2.38 5.36 -9.94
C LEU A 33 -2.26 6.61 -9.06
N HIS A 34 -1.27 6.66 -8.17
CA HIS A 34 -1.02 7.82 -7.32
C HIS A 34 -0.68 9.09 -8.13
N ARG A 35 0.20 8.98 -9.13
CA ARG A 35 0.45 10.09 -10.06
C ARG A 35 -0.82 10.48 -10.84
N GLY A 36 -1.61 9.48 -11.22
CA GLY A 36 -2.91 9.67 -11.87
C GLY A 36 -3.89 10.46 -11.00
N TYR A 37 -3.91 10.24 -9.69
CA TYR A 37 -4.80 10.98 -8.78
C TYR A 37 -4.57 12.50 -8.85
N VAL A 38 -3.31 12.93 -8.90
CA VAL A 38 -2.96 14.36 -9.07
C VAL A 38 -3.45 14.89 -10.42
N PHE A 39 -3.31 14.10 -11.49
CA PHE A 39 -3.87 14.44 -12.81
C PHE A 39 -5.39 14.61 -12.76
N PHE A 40 -6.11 13.72 -12.06
CA PHE A 40 -7.56 13.82 -11.93
C PHE A 40 -8.01 14.98 -11.05
N PHE A 41 -7.20 15.38 -10.07
CA PHE A 41 -7.48 16.52 -9.20
C PHE A 41 -7.28 17.85 -9.92
N LEU A 42 -6.22 17.97 -10.73
CA LEU A 42 -5.86 19.23 -11.39
C LEU A 42 -6.59 19.47 -12.71
N ILE A 43 -6.91 18.41 -13.46
CA ILE A 43 -7.46 18.55 -14.81
C ILE A 43 -8.98 18.29 -14.81
N PRO A 44 -9.82 19.27 -15.18
CA PRO A 44 -11.26 19.11 -15.25
C PRO A 44 -11.71 17.95 -16.16
N SER A 45 -12.85 17.36 -15.82
CA SER A 45 -13.46 16.24 -16.57
C SER A 45 -13.65 16.54 -18.06
N PHE A 46 -14.05 17.78 -18.39
CA PHE A 46 -14.23 18.23 -19.77
C PHE A 46 -12.94 18.08 -20.59
N LEU A 47 -11.82 18.64 -20.12
CA LEU A 47 -10.55 18.57 -20.84
C LEU A 47 -10.07 17.12 -21.01
N ARG A 48 -10.21 16.29 -19.98
CA ARG A 48 -9.85 14.86 -20.04
C ARG A 48 -10.70 14.07 -21.04
N ARG A 49 -11.92 14.50 -21.34
CA ARG A 49 -12.82 13.78 -22.26
C ARG A 49 -12.59 14.19 -23.73
N TYR A 50 -12.33 15.46 -23.97
CA TYR A 50 -12.34 16.04 -25.32
C TYR A 50 -10.95 16.29 -25.92
N VAL A 51 -9.92 16.50 -25.11
CA VAL A 51 -8.55 16.65 -25.61
C VAL A 51 -7.94 15.25 -25.79
N PRO A 52 -7.60 14.81 -27.02
CA PRO A 52 -7.18 13.43 -27.28
C PRO A 52 -6.02 12.96 -26.39
N PHE A 53 -5.02 13.82 -26.19
CA PHE A 53 -3.86 13.52 -25.34
C PHE A 53 -4.25 13.26 -23.88
N LEU A 54 -5.11 14.11 -23.30
CA LEU A 54 -5.58 13.95 -21.92
C LEU A 54 -6.50 12.74 -21.77
N LYS A 55 -7.28 12.44 -22.80
CA LYS A 55 -8.13 11.24 -22.83
C LYS A 55 -7.28 9.98 -22.76
N THR A 56 -6.23 9.86 -23.57
CA THR A 56 -5.33 8.71 -23.53
C THR A 56 -4.69 8.52 -22.15
N MET A 57 -4.29 9.62 -21.49
CA MET A 57 -3.79 9.56 -20.11
C MET A 57 -4.84 9.07 -19.12
N SER A 58 -6.07 9.58 -19.23
CA SER A 58 -7.19 9.16 -18.38
C SER A 58 -7.50 7.67 -18.55
N ASP A 59 -7.56 7.20 -19.80
CA ASP A 59 -7.84 5.79 -20.14
C ASP A 59 -6.74 4.86 -19.59
N ASP A 60 -5.48 5.26 -19.70
CA ASP A 60 -4.33 4.54 -19.17
C ASP A 60 -4.35 4.42 -17.63
N ILE A 61 -4.81 5.46 -16.92
CA ILE A 61 -5.00 5.41 -15.46
C ILE A 61 -6.17 4.50 -15.09
N PHE A 62 -7.28 4.55 -15.84
CA PHE A 62 -8.41 3.64 -15.61
C PHE A 62 -8.02 2.17 -15.80
N GLN A 63 -7.30 1.84 -16.87
CA GLN A 63 -6.76 0.49 -17.08
C GLN A 63 -5.83 0.05 -15.94
N THR A 64 -5.04 0.99 -15.42
CA THR A 64 -4.17 0.73 -14.26
C THR A 64 -4.99 0.41 -13.00
N MET A 65 -6.08 1.15 -12.76
CA MET A 65 -7.01 0.89 -11.66
C MET A 65 -7.70 -0.47 -11.81
N ASP A 66 -8.13 -0.84 -13.02
CA ASP A 66 -8.73 -2.15 -13.30
C ASP A 66 -7.77 -3.29 -12.99
N PHE A 67 -6.51 -3.16 -13.42
CA PHE A 67 -5.46 -4.13 -13.09
C PHE A 67 -5.28 -4.29 -11.58
N ILE A 68 -5.20 -3.18 -10.83
CA ILE A 68 -5.07 -3.21 -9.36
C ILE A 68 -6.28 -3.90 -8.74
N ASN A 69 -7.50 -3.52 -9.16
CA ASN A 69 -8.72 -4.10 -8.65
C ASN A 69 -8.80 -5.60 -8.89
N GLN A 70 -8.44 -6.06 -10.09
CA GLN A 70 -8.37 -7.48 -10.42
C GLN A 70 -7.38 -8.22 -9.52
N LYS A 71 -6.18 -7.67 -9.33
CA LYS A 71 -5.16 -8.31 -8.47
C LYS A 71 -5.57 -8.38 -7.01
N LEU A 72 -6.12 -7.30 -6.45
CA LEU A 72 -6.61 -7.30 -5.07
C LEU A 72 -7.80 -8.26 -4.90
N ASN A 73 -8.72 -8.29 -5.86
CA ASN A 73 -9.84 -9.25 -5.85
C ASN A 73 -9.34 -10.71 -5.86
N THR A 74 -8.33 -11.04 -6.66
CA THR A 74 -7.75 -12.38 -6.66
C THR A 74 -7.17 -12.71 -5.29
N ILE A 75 -6.38 -11.80 -4.68
CA ILE A 75 -5.78 -12.00 -3.35
C ILE A 75 -6.87 -12.25 -2.30
N ILE A 76 -7.92 -11.43 -2.27
CA ILE A 76 -9.03 -11.56 -1.31
C ILE A 76 -9.76 -12.89 -1.50
N LYS A 77 -10.10 -13.24 -2.75
CA LYS A 77 -10.82 -14.49 -3.05
C LYS A 77 -9.99 -15.73 -2.70
N THR A 78 -8.71 -15.73 -3.03
CA THR A 78 -7.80 -16.83 -2.68
C THR A 78 -7.72 -17.00 -1.17
N ARG A 79 -7.51 -15.92 -0.42
CA ARG A 79 -7.43 -16.01 1.05
C ARG A 79 -8.76 -16.42 1.69
N ARG A 80 -9.89 -15.92 1.18
CA ARG A 80 -11.22 -16.32 1.66
C ARG A 80 -11.44 -17.82 1.46
N LYS A 81 -11.06 -18.36 0.30
CA LYS A 81 -11.11 -19.81 0.04
C LYS A 81 -10.20 -20.60 0.99
N GLU A 82 -8.96 -20.14 1.21
CA GLU A 82 -8.03 -20.77 2.18
C GLU A 82 -8.65 -20.86 3.59
N ILE A 83 -9.38 -19.83 4.02
CA ILE A 83 -10.05 -19.79 5.33
C ILE A 83 -11.29 -20.70 5.37
N GLU A 84 -12.04 -20.77 4.27
CA GLU A 84 -13.22 -21.63 4.13
C GLU A 84 -12.83 -23.12 4.10
N ASP A 85 -11.69 -23.45 3.46
CA ASP A 85 -11.16 -24.81 3.35
C ASP A 85 -10.45 -25.29 4.63
N ALA A 86 -9.97 -24.37 5.48
CA ALA A 86 -9.31 -24.70 6.75
C ALA A 86 -10.31 -25.30 7.77
N SER A 87 -9.87 -26.20 8.65
CA SER A 87 -10.74 -26.67 9.74
C SER A 87 -11.03 -25.56 10.75
N LEU A 88 -12.14 -25.65 11.49
CA LEU A 88 -12.51 -24.61 12.47
C LEU A 88 -11.53 -24.53 13.65
N ASP A 89 -10.89 -25.65 13.99
CA ASP A 89 -9.94 -25.76 15.10
C ASP A 89 -8.53 -25.31 14.70
N GLU A 90 -8.28 -25.08 13.40
CA GLU A 90 -6.99 -24.63 12.91
C GLU A 90 -6.79 -23.12 13.17
N PRO A 91 -5.67 -22.73 13.81
CA PRO A 91 -5.38 -21.33 14.04
C PRO A 91 -5.06 -20.62 12.71
N LEU A 92 -5.80 -19.55 12.42
CA LEU A 92 -5.54 -18.72 11.25
C LEU A 92 -4.42 -17.69 11.51
N PRO A 93 -3.65 -17.30 10.48
CA PRO A 93 -2.65 -16.24 10.63
C PRO A 93 -3.26 -14.90 11.07
N HIS A 94 -2.61 -14.22 12.03
CA HIS A 94 -3.00 -12.88 12.49
C HIS A 94 -2.49 -11.77 11.56
N ASP A 95 -2.86 -11.83 10.29
CA ASP A 95 -2.58 -10.75 9.33
C ASP A 95 -3.82 -9.89 9.05
N MET A 96 -3.55 -8.67 8.58
CA MET A 96 -4.58 -7.65 8.35
C MET A 96 -5.70 -8.12 7.42
N LEU A 97 -5.37 -8.89 6.37
CA LEU A 97 -6.37 -9.39 5.43
C LEU A 97 -7.26 -10.45 6.08
N THR A 98 -6.65 -11.37 6.82
CA THR A 98 -7.35 -12.41 7.57
C THR A 98 -8.28 -11.79 8.61
N SER A 99 -7.80 -10.82 9.38
CA SER A 99 -8.61 -10.07 10.35
C SER A 99 -9.82 -9.39 9.69
N MET A 100 -9.66 -8.77 8.52
CA MET A 100 -10.79 -8.16 7.79
C MET A 100 -11.81 -9.20 7.29
N ILE A 101 -11.34 -10.37 6.86
CA ILE A 101 -12.21 -11.44 6.34
C ILE A 101 -13.00 -12.11 7.46
N ILE A 102 -12.34 -12.43 8.58
CA ILE A 102 -12.97 -13.16 9.70
C ILE A 102 -13.76 -12.24 10.64
N LYS A 103 -13.65 -10.92 10.50
CA LYS A 103 -14.36 -9.97 11.36
C LYS A 103 -15.86 -10.30 11.37
N ASN A 104 -16.42 -10.38 12.58
CA ASN A 104 -17.82 -10.75 12.83
C ASN A 104 -18.20 -12.19 12.45
N THR A 105 -17.24 -13.09 12.18
CA THR A 105 -17.47 -14.53 12.02
C THR A 105 -17.25 -15.29 13.32
N PHE A 106 -17.68 -16.55 13.38
CA PHE A 106 -17.37 -17.46 14.50
C PHE A 106 -15.86 -17.66 14.73
N ARG A 107 -15.02 -17.31 13.74
CA ARG A 107 -13.56 -17.33 13.86
C ARG A 107 -12.97 -16.02 14.40
N ASP A 108 -13.79 -14.98 14.64
CA ASP A 108 -13.34 -13.73 15.27
C ASP A 108 -13.15 -13.95 16.78
N VAL A 109 -11.96 -13.59 17.30
CA VAL A 109 -11.63 -13.68 18.73
C VAL A 109 -12.58 -12.82 19.58
N ASN A 110 -13.12 -11.75 19.01
CA ASN A 110 -14.06 -10.85 19.67
C ASN A 110 -15.49 -11.02 19.15
N TYR A 111 -15.87 -12.23 18.74
CA TYR A 111 -17.23 -12.49 18.28
C TYR A 111 -18.24 -12.25 19.42
N PHE A 112 -19.22 -11.39 19.16
CA PHE A 112 -20.41 -11.23 19.98
C PHE A 112 -21.62 -11.25 19.05
N GLU A 113 -22.65 -12.03 19.40
CA GLU A 113 -23.93 -12.01 18.69
C GLU A 113 -24.60 -10.65 18.89
N THR A 114 -24.31 -9.71 17.98
CA THR A 114 -25.15 -8.54 17.76
C THR A 114 -25.94 -8.78 16.49
N GLY A 115 -27.20 -8.31 16.43
CA GLY A 115 -28.11 -8.48 15.28
C GLY A 115 -27.61 -7.85 13.97
N GLU A 116 -28.43 -7.07 13.27
CA GLU A 116 -28.09 -6.51 11.94
C GLU A 116 -26.77 -5.70 11.87
N ALA A 117 -26.20 -5.27 13.01
CA ALA A 117 -24.92 -4.56 13.09
C ALA A 117 -23.66 -5.44 12.87
N SER A 118 -23.79 -6.77 12.81
CA SER A 118 -22.66 -7.73 12.73
C SER A 118 -22.36 -8.24 11.32
N ARG A 119 -22.79 -7.55 10.26
CA ARG A 119 -22.53 -8.03 8.88
C ARG A 119 -21.04 -8.19 8.59
N PHE A 120 -20.69 -9.21 7.80
CA PHE A 120 -19.33 -9.42 7.31
C PHE A 120 -18.90 -8.31 6.34
N MET A 121 -17.60 -8.04 6.30
CA MET A 121 -17.04 -7.12 5.32
C MET A 121 -17.08 -7.76 3.92
N THR A 122 -17.65 -7.04 2.96
CA THR A 122 -17.72 -7.48 1.56
C THR A 122 -16.34 -7.40 0.90
N ASN A 123 -16.12 -8.19 -0.15
CA ASN A 123 -14.85 -8.15 -0.90
C ASN A 123 -14.55 -6.75 -1.46
N SER A 124 -15.56 -5.95 -1.79
CA SER A 124 -15.39 -4.56 -2.20
C SER A 124 -14.87 -3.66 -1.09
N GLU A 125 -15.41 -3.78 0.13
CA GLU A 125 -14.98 -3.00 1.28
C GLU A 125 -13.55 -3.38 1.69
N ILE A 126 -13.25 -4.68 1.74
CA ILE A 126 -11.88 -5.17 2.00
C ILE A 126 -10.92 -4.62 0.94
N ARG A 127 -11.30 -4.66 -0.36
CA ARG A 127 -10.47 -4.13 -1.45
C ARG A 127 -10.17 -2.65 -1.29
N VAL A 128 -11.16 -1.83 -0.95
CA VAL A 128 -10.98 -0.39 -0.73
C VAL A 128 -10.03 -0.15 0.45
N ASN A 129 -10.20 -0.87 1.57
CA ASN A 129 -9.31 -0.76 2.73
C ASN A 129 -7.87 -1.19 2.42
N LEU A 130 -7.68 -2.28 1.68
CA LEU A 130 -6.35 -2.71 1.22
C LEU A 130 -5.70 -1.66 0.33
N LEU A 131 -6.44 -1.13 -0.63
CA LEU A 131 -5.94 -0.13 -1.55
C LEU A 131 -5.55 1.15 -0.80
N ASP A 132 -6.41 1.62 0.12
CA ASP A 132 -6.15 2.80 0.94
C ASP A 132 -4.91 2.61 1.83
N GLY A 133 -4.77 1.44 2.47
CA GLY A 133 -3.58 1.10 3.25
C GLY A 133 -2.30 1.15 2.42
N PHE A 134 -2.30 0.56 1.21
CA PHE A 134 -1.15 0.61 0.32
C PHE A 134 -0.87 2.03 -0.21
N TYR A 135 -1.91 2.77 -0.53
CA TYR A 135 -1.83 4.11 -1.08
C TYR A 135 -1.28 5.12 -0.07
N SER A 136 -1.88 5.15 1.12
CA SER A 136 -1.49 6.05 2.21
C SER A 136 -0.11 5.71 2.78
N GLY A 137 0.18 4.42 2.99
CA GLY A 137 1.46 3.95 3.51
C GLY A 137 2.62 4.26 2.58
N THR A 138 2.47 4.03 1.27
CA THR A 138 3.56 4.24 0.30
C THR A 138 3.93 5.71 0.16
N TYR A 139 2.94 6.61 0.12
CA TYR A 139 3.19 8.03 -0.12
C TYR A 139 3.76 8.75 1.11
N LYS A 140 3.11 8.59 2.27
CA LYS A 140 3.48 9.34 3.48
C LYS A 140 4.88 8.96 3.98
N VAL A 141 5.19 7.67 3.98
CA VAL A 141 6.49 7.15 4.42
C VAL A 141 7.61 7.63 3.49
N ASN A 142 7.39 7.60 2.18
CA ASN A 142 8.39 8.03 1.21
C ASN A 142 8.64 9.55 1.28
N PHE A 143 7.59 10.35 1.47
CA PHE A 143 7.72 11.80 1.69
C PHE A 143 8.50 12.11 2.97
N PHE A 144 8.20 11.40 4.06
CA PHE A 144 8.88 11.57 5.34
C PHE A 144 10.37 11.23 5.27
N PHE A 145 10.75 10.09 4.67
CA PHE A 145 12.17 9.74 4.53
C PHE A 145 12.94 10.73 3.65
N ILE A 146 12.38 11.14 2.51
CA ILE A 146 13.01 12.16 1.65
C ILE A 146 13.18 13.48 2.41
N PHE A 147 12.18 13.86 3.21
CA PHE A 147 12.26 15.07 4.03
C PHE A 147 13.36 14.95 5.08
N LEU A 148 13.43 13.83 5.82
CA LEU A 148 14.48 13.60 6.82
C LEU A 148 15.87 13.62 6.20
N ASP A 149 16.10 12.90 5.10
CA ASP A 149 17.40 12.84 4.44
C ASP A 149 17.86 14.24 3.98
N LYS A 150 16.95 14.99 3.36
CA LYS A 150 17.24 16.35 2.89
C LYS A 150 17.41 17.34 4.03
N PHE A 151 16.57 17.26 5.06
CA PHE A 151 16.64 18.11 6.24
C PHE A 151 17.95 17.86 6.98
N TYR A 152 18.33 16.60 7.19
CA TYR A 152 19.58 16.24 7.84
C TYR A 152 20.80 16.71 7.04
N ALA A 153 20.79 16.53 5.71
CA ALA A 153 21.85 17.02 4.84
C ALA A 153 21.97 18.56 4.86
N LEU A 154 20.85 19.27 4.90
CA LEU A 154 20.83 20.75 4.99
C LEU A 154 21.28 21.22 6.37
N PHE A 155 20.83 20.57 7.43
CA PHE A 155 21.21 20.86 8.81
C PHE A 155 22.71 20.64 9.03
N TYR A 156 23.26 19.53 8.52
CA TYR A 156 24.70 19.26 8.58
C TYR A 156 25.51 20.35 7.88
N LYS A 157 25.11 20.74 6.65
CA LYS A 157 25.74 21.85 5.92
C LYS A 157 25.63 23.19 6.66
N PHE A 158 24.52 23.43 7.34
CA PHE A 158 24.32 24.63 8.16
C PHE A 158 25.28 24.65 9.36
N ILE A 159 25.42 23.54 10.09
CA ILE A 159 26.37 23.40 11.21
C ILE A 159 27.82 23.59 10.74
N GLU A 160 28.21 22.98 9.62
CA GLU A 160 29.54 23.12 9.03
C GLU A 160 29.83 24.58 8.62
N SER A 161 28.86 25.24 7.97
CA SER A 161 28.98 26.64 7.51
C SER A 161 28.99 27.65 8.64
N SER A 162 28.28 27.38 9.73
CA SER A 162 28.16 28.31 10.88
C SER A 162 29.38 28.29 11.81
N LYS A 163 30.39 27.44 11.56
CA LYS A 163 31.54 27.21 12.47
C LYS A 163 31.09 27.05 13.93
N PHE A 164 29.90 26.47 14.13
CA PHE A 164 29.27 26.40 15.44
C PHE A 164 30.06 25.39 16.28
N ASN A 165 30.77 25.89 17.29
CA ASN A 165 31.56 25.04 18.17
C ASN A 165 30.60 24.28 19.10
N ILE A 166 30.40 22.99 18.83
CA ILE A 166 29.51 22.09 19.58
C ILE A 166 29.92 22.02 21.07
N ASN A 167 31.16 22.41 21.40
CA ASN A 167 31.67 22.45 22.78
C ASN A 167 31.19 23.64 23.63
N THR A 168 30.42 24.59 23.08
CA THR A 168 29.92 25.75 23.85
C THR A 168 28.55 25.50 24.49
N ILE A 169 27.90 24.37 24.20
CA ILE A 169 26.64 23.97 24.86
C ILE A 169 26.96 22.89 25.90
N CYS A 170 27.80 23.24 26.88
CA CYS A 170 27.80 22.55 28.16
C CYS A 170 26.81 23.26 29.08
N PHE A 171 25.90 22.47 29.64
CA PHE A 171 24.96 22.80 30.71
C PHE A 171 25.48 23.89 31.66
N THR A 172 24.70 24.95 31.81
CA THR A 172 24.64 25.75 33.05
C THR A 172 23.20 25.73 33.54
#